data_AF-A0A517ZRV7-F1
#
_entry.id   AF-A0A517ZRV7-F1
#
_cell.length_a   1.000
_cell.length_b   1.000
_cell.length_c   1.000
_cell.angle_alpha   90.00
_cell.angle_beta   90.00
_cell.angle_gamma   90.00
#
_symmetry.space_group_name_H-M   'P 1'
#
loop_
_entity.id
_entity.type
_entity.pdbx_description
1 polymer ?
#
loop_
_entity_poly.entity_id
_entity_poly.type
_entity_poly.pdbx_seq_one_letter_code
_entity_poly.pdbx_strand_id
1 'polypeptide(L)'
;MPSFKCAHVREQGVDLVIAPVNSSFGRKSDTDQQETIDAMQLAAKSAGLAGTVVPIWNIGNRTVFIAPPNWHPFFKSISWNDVLASVNKEISW
;
A
#
# COMPACT_ATOMS: atom_id res chain seq x y z
N MET A 1 -15.99 10.58 -5.66
CA MET A 1 -14.87 9.85 -6.26
C MET A 1 -14.11 9.19 -5.12
N PRO A 2 -14.04 7.85 -5.06
CA PRO A 2 -13.13 7.17 -4.13
C PRO A 2 -11.71 7.73 -4.29
N SER A 3 -11.03 7.92 -3.16
CA SER A 3 -9.62 8.31 -3.14
C SER A 3 -8.86 7.51 -2.10
N PHE A 4 -7.56 7.33 -2.32
CA PHE A 4 -6.66 6.77 -1.31
C PHE A 4 -5.38 7.58 -1.23
N LYS A 5 -4.79 7.58 -0.03
CA LYS A 5 -3.49 8.17 0.24
C LYS A 5 -2.42 7.09 0.15
N CYS A 6 -1.27 7.43 -0.39
CA CYS A 6 -0.14 6.51 -0.51
C CYS A 6 1.20 7.23 -0.36
N ALA A 7 2.21 6.46 0.01
CA ALA A 7 3.61 6.85 -0.14
C ALA A 7 4.14 6.24 -1.44
N HIS A 8 4.56 7.09 -2.37
CA HIS A 8 5.33 6.67 -3.54
C HIS A 8 6.80 6.74 -3.19
N VAL A 9 7.46 5.58 -3.19
CA VAL A 9 8.86 5.42 -2.81
C VAL A 9 9.62 4.87 -4.00
N ARG A 10 10.77 5.47 -4.31
CA ARG A 10 11.71 4.97 -5.30
C ARG A 10 13.01 4.64 -4.59
N GLU A 11 13.29 3.35 -4.44
CA GLU A 11 14.48 2.85 -3.76
C GLU A 11 15.23 1.90 -4.69
N GLN A 12 16.52 2.15 -4.90
CA GLN A 12 17.42 1.32 -5.71
C GLN A 12 16.90 1.00 -7.13
N GLY A 13 16.15 1.94 -7.74
CA GLY A 13 15.60 1.77 -9.09
C GLY A 13 14.29 0.99 -9.16
N VAL A 14 13.67 0.69 -8.01
CA VAL A 14 12.35 0.08 -7.92
C VAL A 14 11.37 1.10 -7.34
N ASP A 15 10.23 1.27 -8.00
CA ASP A 15 9.13 2.09 -7.53
C ASP A 15 8.14 1.22 -6.72
N LEU A 16 7.68 1.74 -5.59
CA LEU A 16 6.69 1.15 -4.71
C LEU A 16 5.61 2.17 -4.39
N VAL A 17 4.36 1.71 -4.36
CA VAL A 17 3.21 2.51 -3.95
C VAL A 17 2.66 1.91 -2.65
N ILE A 18 3.11 2.43 -1.52
CA ILE A 18 2.71 1.95 -0.19
C ILE A 18 1.37 2.59 0.16
N ALA A 19 0.31 1.78 0.25
CA ALA A 19 -1.05 2.24 0.46
C ALA A 19 -1.54 1.87 1.88
N PRO A 20 -1.54 2.80 2.85
CA PRO A 20 -2.19 2.57 4.14
C PRO A 20 -3.70 2.38 3.97
N VAL A 21 -4.18 1.20 4.32
CA VAL A 21 -5.59 0.83 4.28
C VAL A 21 -6.14 0.58 5.69
N ASN A 22 -7.46 0.62 5.84
CA ASN A 22 -8.09 0.34 7.13
C ASN A 22 -7.95 -1.14 7.50
N SER A 23 -7.88 -1.46 8.79
CA SER A 23 -7.92 -2.82 9.33
C SER A 23 -9.09 -3.69 8.80
N SER A 24 -10.21 -3.09 8.38
CA SER A 24 -11.32 -3.78 7.74
C SER A 24 -10.94 -4.43 6.41
N PHE A 25 -9.94 -3.91 5.72
CA PHE A 25 -9.36 -4.54 4.52
C PHE A 25 -8.83 -5.93 4.83
N GLY A 26 -8.02 -6.06 5.89
CA GLY A 26 -7.46 -7.35 6.30
C GLY A 26 -8.48 -8.36 6.83
N ARG A 27 -9.75 -7.97 6.98
CA ARG A 27 -10.87 -8.86 7.34
C ARG A 27 -11.64 -9.37 6.13
N LYS A 28 -11.37 -8.85 4.94
CA LYS A 28 -11.97 -9.30 3.67
C LYS A 28 -11.40 -10.65 3.26
N SER A 29 -12.11 -11.37 2.38
CA SER A 29 -11.59 -12.60 1.76
C SER A 29 -10.35 -12.29 0.90
N ASP A 30 -9.50 -13.29 0.63
CA ASP A 30 -8.34 -13.11 -0.26
C ASP A 30 -8.75 -12.59 -1.64
N THR A 31 -9.88 -13.06 -2.17
CA THR A 31 -10.45 -12.58 -3.45
C THR A 31 -10.80 -11.10 -3.38
N ASP A 32 -11.56 -10.67 -2.36
CA ASP A 32 -11.96 -9.27 -2.19
C ASP A 32 -10.74 -8.35 -1.95
N GLN A 33 -9.73 -8.83 -1.22
CA GLN A 33 -8.48 -8.11 -1.00
C GLN A 33 -7.76 -7.91 -2.34
N GLN A 34 -7.65 -8.97 -3.13
CA GLN A 34 -7.01 -8.92 -4.45
C GLN A 34 -7.73 -7.97 -5.40
N GLU A 35 -9.06 -8.04 -5.51
CA GLU A 35 -9.86 -7.11 -6.33
C GLU A 35 -9.64 -5.65 -5.93
N THR A 36 -9.56 -5.39 -4.62
CA THR A 36 -9.28 -4.04 -4.11
C THR A 36 -7.85 -3.59 -4.47
N ILE A 37 -6.86 -4.48 -4.39
CA ILE A 37 -5.48 -4.21 -4.79
C ILE A 37 -5.41 -3.90 -6.29
N ASP A 38 -6.09 -4.69 -7.13
CA ASP A 38 -6.12 -4.50 -8.58
C ASP A 38 -6.75 -3.15 -8.96
N ALA A 39 -7.84 -2.76 -8.29
CA ALA A 39 -8.45 -1.44 -8.46
C ALA A 39 -7.48 -0.31 -8.06
N MET A 40 -6.79 -0.43 -6.92
CA MET A 40 -5.79 0.55 -6.48
C MET A 40 -4.60 0.63 -7.45
N GLN A 41 -4.15 -0.52 -7.96
CA GLN A 41 -3.05 -0.61 -8.93
C GLN A 41 -3.42 0.06 -10.25
N LEU A 42 -4.66 -0.12 -10.73
CA LEU A 42 -5.16 0.56 -11.92
C LEU A 42 -5.22 2.08 -11.70
N ALA A 43 -5.74 2.53 -10.56
CA ALA A 43 -5.79 3.95 -10.23
C ALA A 43 -4.39 4.57 -10.13
N ALA A 44 -3.45 3.89 -9.47
CA ALA A 44 -2.06 4.32 -9.38
C ALA A 44 -1.40 4.47 -10.76
N LYS A 45 -1.60 3.47 -11.63
CA LYS A 45 -1.09 3.50 -13.00
C LYS A 45 -1.69 4.66 -13.81
N SER A 46 -3.01 4.88 -13.71
CA SER A 46 -3.69 5.99 -14.39
C SER A 46 -3.22 7.37 -13.89
N ALA A 47 -2.82 7.46 -12.62
CA ALA A 47 -2.21 8.65 -12.03
C ALA A 47 -0.70 8.79 -12.33
N GLY A 48 -0.12 7.91 -13.15
CA GLY A 48 1.29 7.98 -13.57
C GLY A 48 2.29 7.52 -12.51
N LEU A 49 1.83 6.81 -11.47
CA LEU A 49 2.73 6.21 -10.48
C LEU A 49 3.24 4.87 -11.01
N ALA A 50 4.56 4.72 -10.98
CA ALA A 50 5.21 3.47 -11.32
C ALA A 50 5.25 2.56 -10.08
N GLY A 51 5.37 1.25 -10.32
CA GLY A 51 5.59 0.28 -9.25
C GLY A 51 4.37 -0.50 -8.79
N THR A 52 4.60 -1.33 -7.79
CA THR A 52 3.59 -2.23 -7.22
C THR A 52 2.89 -1.56 -6.03
N VAL A 53 1.56 -1.65 -6.00
CA VAL A 53 0.76 -1.25 -4.85
C VAL A 53 0.92 -2.28 -3.74
N VAL A 54 1.38 -1.81 -2.58
CA VAL A 54 1.56 -2.59 -1.36
C VAL A 54 0.57 -2.09 -0.32
N PRO A 55 -0.58 -2.75 -0.12
CA PRO A 55 -1.46 -2.41 0.97
C PRO A 55 -0.79 -2.75 2.30
N ILE A 56 -0.93 -1.84 3.26
CA ILE A 56 -0.41 -1.98 4.61
C ILE A 56 -1.48 -1.50 5.60
N TRP A 57 -1.68 -2.21 6.69
CA TRP A 57 -2.68 -1.88 7.70
C TRP A 57 -2.20 -2.30 9.09
N ASN A 58 -2.87 -1.79 10.11
CA ASN A 58 -2.59 -2.17 11.49
C ASN A 58 -3.70 -3.10 12.03
N ILE A 59 -3.29 -4.14 12.75
CA ILE A 59 -4.13 -4.99 13.59
C ILE A 59 -3.63 -4.86 15.04
N GLY A 60 -4.26 -3.96 15.80
CA GLY A 60 -3.87 -3.65 17.18
C GLY A 60 -2.51 -2.95 17.24
N ASN A 61 -1.47 -3.69 17.62
CA ASN A 61 -0.09 -3.20 17.72
C ASN A 61 0.84 -3.82 16.66
N ARG A 62 0.25 -4.45 15.62
CA ARG A 62 0.98 -5.17 14.58
C ARG A 62 0.68 -4.59 13.21
N THR A 63 1.72 -4.26 12.48
CA THR A 63 1.63 -3.88 11.08
C THR A 63 1.57 -5.13 10.20
N VAL A 64 0.62 -5.18 9.29
CA VAL A 64 0.40 -6.27 8.33
C VAL A 64 0.40 -5.68 6.92
N PHE A 65 0.91 -6.42 5.94
CA PHE A 65 1.07 -5.94 4.58
C PHE A 65 0.97 -7.08 3.56
N ILE A 66 0.65 -6.75 2.32
CA ILE A 66 0.76 -7.66 1.16
C ILE A 66 1.78 -7.06 0.21
N ALA A 67 2.99 -7.60 0.23
CA ALA A 67 4.11 -7.09 -0.56
C ALA A 67 4.82 -8.23 -1.29
N PRO A 68 5.51 -7.93 -2.41
CA PRO A 68 6.42 -8.88 -3.04
C PRO A 68 7.48 -9.39 -2.05
N PRO A 69 7.87 -10.68 -2.10
CA PRO A 69 8.74 -11.31 -1.08
C PRO A 69 10.07 -10.60 -0.82
N ASN A 70 10.67 -10.02 -1.85
CA ASN A 70 11.94 -9.28 -1.78
C ASN A 70 11.85 -8.02 -0.89
N TRP A 71 10.66 -7.46 -0.68
CA TRP A 71 10.45 -6.26 0.14
C TRP A 71 10.02 -6.56 1.58
N HIS A 72 9.81 -7.83 1.93
CA HIS A 72 9.41 -8.22 3.29
C HIS A 72 10.37 -7.72 4.38
N PRO A 73 11.71 -7.73 4.21
CA PRO A 73 12.62 -7.19 5.22
C PRO A 73 12.40 -5.70 5.49
N PHE A 74 12.17 -4.90 4.44
CA PHE A 74 11.90 -3.47 4.55
C PHE A 74 10.59 -3.21 5.33
N PHE A 75 9.49 -3.86 4.92
CA PHE A 75 8.19 -3.67 5.59
C PHE A 75 8.15 -4.20 7.02
N LYS A 76 9.02 -5.17 7.36
CA LYS A 76 9.21 -5.63 8.76
C LYS A 76 10.04 -4.66 9.60
N SER A 77 10.83 -3.78 8.98
CA SER A 77 11.68 -2.82 9.68
C SER A 77 11.00 -1.48 9.98
N ILE A 78 9.85 -1.19 9.37
CA ILE A 78 9.14 0.09 9.53
C ILE A 78 7.88 -0.07 10.40
N SER A 79 7.55 0.98 11.15
CA SER A 79 6.32 1.03 11.95
C SER A 79 5.15 1.62 11.17
N TRP A 80 3.93 1.44 11.68
CA TRP A 80 2.74 2.09 11.13
C TRP A 80 2.87 3.63 11.10
N ASN A 81 3.51 4.22 12.12
CA ASN A 81 3.73 5.66 12.17
C ASN A 81 4.71 6.14 11.09
N ASP A 82 5.75 5.36 10.81
CA ASP A 82 6.71 5.68 9.73
C ASP A 82 6.01 5.69 8.36
N VAL A 83 5.10 4.74 8.12
CA VAL A 83 4.29 4.69 6.90
C VAL A 83 3.42 5.94 6.78
N LEU A 84 2.67 6.29 7.85
CA LEU A 84 1.81 7.47 7.84
C LEU A 84 2.59 8.76 7.64
N ALA A 85 3.79 8.87 8.24
CA ALA A 85 4.68 10.01 8.05
C ALA A 85 5.27 10.09 6.63
N SER A 86 5.36 8.96 5.92
CA SER A 86 5.91 8.87 4.57
C SER A 86 4.88 9.10 3.46
N VAL A 87 3.59 9.20 3.79
CA VAL A 87 2.51 9.46 2.83
C VAL A 87 2.76 10.79 2.12
N ASN A 88 2.85 10.75 0.79
CA ASN A 88 3.25 11.90 -0.03
C ASN A 88 2.36 12.12 -1.27
N LYS A 89 1.36 11.26 -1.49
CA LYS A 89 0.44 11.33 -2.63
C LYS A 89 -0.99 10.97 -2.21
N GLU A 90 -1.95 11.53 -2.95
CA GLU A 90 -3.37 11.17 -2.88
C GLU A 90 -3.87 10.94 -4.32
N ILE A 91 -4.57 9.84 -4.53
CA ILE A 91 -5.08 9.41 -5.83
C ILE A 91 -6.59 9.34 -5.73
N SER A 92 -7.28 9.93 -6.70
CA SER A 92 -8.74 9.89 -6.82
C SER A 92 -9.15 9.17 -8.09
N TRP A 93 -10.18 8.33 -8.02
CA TRP A 93 -10.80 7.66 -9.17
C TRP A 93 -12.33 7.55 -9.03
#